data_AF-A0A4Q3KLU0-F1
#
_entry.id   AF-A0A4Q3KLU0-F1
#
_cell.length_a   1.000
_cell.length_b   1.000
_cell.length_c   1.000
_cell.angle_alpha   90.00
_cell.angle_beta   90.00
_cell.angle_gamma   90.00
#
_symmetry.space_group_name_H-M   'P 1'
#
loop_
_entity.id
_entity.type
_entity.pdbx_description
1 polymer ?
#
loop_
_entity_poly.entity_id
_entity_poly.type
_entity_poly.pdbx_seq_one_letter_code
_entity_poly.pdbx_strand_id
1 'polypeptide(L)'
;AGEEMVVDLTGSGAQALGPINATLASSSSAVSYAVMACADQPIPANAGCYRPVRVVAREGTIVHARHPAPVANRIATTHRLATTLLGALHGAVPDRVPAAYYGTSYVCTFQTIDEDDRRSVLVEIEVGGGGHPAQDGLNGYSSGMHNNANIPVDGSRDADF
;
A
#
# COMPACT_ATOMS: atom_id res chain seq x y z
N ALA A 1 27.04 5.64 -14.37
CA ALA A 1 26.06 4.54 -14.47
C ALA A 1 25.71 4.12 -13.05
N GLY A 2 24.42 3.95 -12.72
CA GLY A 2 23.97 3.64 -11.35
C GLY A 2 23.25 4.76 -10.59
N GLU A 3 22.85 5.85 -11.27
CA GLU A 3 22.16 6.99 -10.65
C GLU A 3 20.62 6.94 -10.78
N GLU A 4 20.09 6.00 -11.58
CA GLU A 4 18.66 5.85 -11.84
C GLU A 4 18.23 4.39 -11.73
N MET A 5 17.08 4.17 -11.11
CA MET A 5 16.36 2.90 -11.06
C MET A 5 15.12 2.98 -11.95
N VAL A 6 14.98 2.00 -12.86
CA VAL A 6 13.79 1.88 -13.71
C VAL A 6 12.96 0.70 -13.22
N VAL A 7 11.70 0.97 -12.87
CA VAL A 7 10.71 -0.06 -12.55
C VAL A 7 9.76 -0.19 -13.74
N ASP A 8 9.92 -1.29 -14.48
CA ASP A 8 9.11 -1.62 -15.65
C ASP A 8 7.92 -2.51 -15.26
N LEU A 9 6.73 -1.94 -15.33
CA LEU A 9 5.45 -2.59 -15.06
C LEU A 9 4.64 -2.81 -16.35
N THR A 10 5.23 -2.67 -17.53
CA THR A 10 4.54 -2.78 -18.83
C THR A 10 3.92 -4.16 -19.07
N GLY A 11 4.49 -5.20 -18.44
CA GLY A 11 3.96 -6.57 -18.43
C GLY A 11 2.76 -6.80 -17.51
N SER A 12 2.27 -5.79 -16.80
CA SER A 12 1.12 -5.92 -15.90
C SER A 12 -0.17 -6.27 -16.64
N GLY A 13 -1.06 -7.00 -15.97
CA GLY A 13 -2.37 -7.36 -16.47
C GLY A 13 -3.26 -6.16 -16.79
N ALA A 14 -4.29 -6.40 -17.59
CA ALA A 14 -5.31 -5.38 -17.91
C ALA A 14 -5.99 -4.86 -16.62
N GLN A 15 -6.50 -3.63 -16.68
CA GLN A 15 -7.33 -3.09 -15.61
C GLN A 15 -8.54 -4.01 -15.33
N ALA A 16 -8.85 -4.21 -14.05
CA ALA A 16 -9.96 -5.01 -13.57
C ALA A 16 -11.30 -4.27 -13.74
N LEU A 17 -12.39 -5.04 -13.80
CA LEU A 17 -13.75 -4.49 -13.75
C LEU A 17 -14.07 -3.88 -12.37
N GLY A 18 -13.52 -4.48 -11.31
CA GLY A 18 -13.70 -4.07 -9.92
C GLY A 18 -12.76 -2.95 -9.47
N PRO A 19 -12.94 -2.40 -8.26
CA PRO A 19 -12.31 -1.16 -7.81
C PRO A 19 -10.83 -1.26 -7.44
N ILE A 20 -10.19 -2.39 -7.71
CA ILE A 20 -8.80 -2.66 -7.29
C ILE A 20 -7.75 -1.98 -8.16
N ASN A 21 -8.14 -1.27 -9.22
CA ASN A 21 -7.21 -0.63 -10.14
C ASN A 21 -6.44 0.52 -9.48
N ALA A 22 -5.18 0.71 -9.87
CA ALA A 22 -4.35 1.82 -9.43
C ALA A 22 -4.08 2.82 -10.56
N THR A 23 -4.03 4.10 -10.22
CA THR A 23 -3.48 5.14 -11.10
C THR A 23 -1.96 5.03 -11.14
N LEU A 24 -1.33 5.55 -12.20
CA LEU A 24 0.14 5.59 -12.27
C LEU A 24 0.74 6.26 -11.04
N ALA A 25 0.14 7.35 -10.55
CA ALA A 25 0.59 8.02 -9.33
C ALA A 25 0.58 7.09 -8.12
N SER A 26 -0.48 6.28 -7.94
CA SER A 26 -0.58 5.34 -6.81
C SER A 26 0.46 4.23 -6.92
N SER A 27 0.69 3.70 -8.13
CA SER A 27 1.74 2.72 -8.38
C SER A 27 3.13 3.31 -8.17
N SER A 28 3.38 4.54 -8.59
CA SER A 28 4.63 5.25 -8.31
C SER A 28 4.85 5.46 -6.82
N SER A 29 3.82 5.76 -6.05
CA SER A 29 3.93 5.84 -4.58
C SER A 29 4.34 4.50 -3.96
N ALA A 30 3.80 3.38 -4.45
CA ALA A 30 4.19 2.05 -3.97
C ALA A 30 5.65 1.71 -4.29
N VAL A 31 6.09 2.09 -5.48
CA VAL A 31 7.48 1.95 -5.90
C VAL A 31 8.39 2.77 -5.00
N SER A 32 8.11 4.07 -4.82
CA SER A 32 8.90 4.95 -3.96
C SER A 32 8.94 4.43 -2.52
N TYR A 33 7.82 3.94 -2.00
CA TYR A 33 7.78 3.32 -0.67
C TYR A 33 8.76 2.14 -0.57
N ALA A 34 8.70 1.19 -1.51
CA ALA A 34 9.57 0.01 -1.49
C ALA A 34 11.06 0.38 -1.55
N VAL A 35 11.42 1.37 -2.39
CA VAL A 35 12.81 1.85 -2.51
C VAL A 35 13.27 2.53 -1.22
N MET A 36 12.46 3.45 -0.68
CA MET A 36 12.82 4.19 0.54
C MET A 36 12.85 3.28 1.78
N ALA A 37 11.97 2.29 1.86
CA ALA A 37 11.95 1.32 2.95
C ALA A 37 13.23 0.48 3.03
N CYS A 38 13.94 0.33 1.92
CA CYS A 38 15.21 -0.41 1.84
C CYS A 38 16.44 0.51 1.82
N ALA A 39 16.29 1.82 2.00
CA ALA A 39 17.41 2.75 2.04
C ALA A 39 18.36 2.41 3.20
N ASP A 40 19.66 2.67 3.01
CA ASP A 40 20.70 2.44 4.02
C ASP A 40 20.68 3.49 5.13
N GLN A 41 20.09 4.64 4.86
CA GLN A 41 19.94 5.76 5.77
C GLN A 41 18.55 6.40 5.62
N PRO A 42 18.06 7.12 6.65
CA PRO A 42 16.83 7.89 6.52
C PRO A 42 16.92 8.90 5.37
N ILE A 43 15.97 8.83 4.44
CA ILE A 43 15.86 9.77 3.32
C ILE A 43 14.72 10.75 3.57
N PRO A 44 14.95 12.07 3.56
CA PRO A 44 13.87 13.04 3.67
C PRO A 44 12.88 12.91 2.51
N ALA A 45 11.58 12.89 2.83
CA ALA A 45 10.51 12.82 1.83
C ALA A 45 10.35 14.16 1.09
N ASN A 46 11.10 14.34 0.00
CA ASN A 46 11.02 15.51 -0.88
C ASN A 46 11.20 15.09 -2.35
N ALA A 47 10.95 16.00 -3.30
CA ALA A 47 11.03 15.67 -4.74
C ALA A 47 12.38 15.05 -5.17
N GLY A 48 13.47 15.36 -4.47
CA GLY A 48 14.79 14.84 -4.76
C GLY A 48 14.92 13.33 -4.52
N CYS A 49 14.23 12.76 -3.53
CA CYS A 49 14.32 11.33 -3.24
C CYS A 49 13.59 10.45 -4.26
N TYR A 50 12.61 11.02 -4.99
CA TYR A 50 11.88 10.31 -6.04
C TYR A 50 12.50 10.47 -7.42
N ARG A 51 13.29 11.53 -7.63
CA ARG A 51 13.95 11.81 -8.92
C ARG A 51 14.76 10.65 -9.50
N PRO A 52 15.49 9.82 -8.73
CA PRO A 52 16.25 8.70 -9.29
C PRO A 52 15.38 7.47 -9.59
N VAL A 53 14.06 7.51 -9.38
CA VAL A 53 13.17 6.35 -9.60
C VAL A 53 12.18 6.64 -10.71
N ARG A 54 12.30 5.91 -11.82
CA ARG A 54 11.41 6.03 -12.98
C ARG A 54 10.50 4.82 -13.09
N VAL A 55 9.20 5.07 -13.12
CA VAL A 55 8.17 4.03 -13.28
C VAL A 55 7.63 4.05 -14.71
N VAL A 56 7.63 2.89 -15.35
CA VAL A 56 7.10 2.72 -16.71
C VAL A 56 5.94 1.73 -16.66
N ALA A 57 4.79 2.11 -17.20
CA ALA A 57 3.62 1.25 -17.25
C ALA A 57 2.76 1.58 -18.47
N ARG A 58 2.16 0.54 -19.06
CA ARG A 58 1.19 0.69 -20.15
C ARG A 58 -0.14 1.18 -19.61
N GLU A 59 -0.68 2.25 -20.20
CA GLU A 59 -2.02 2.74 -19.86
C GLU A 59 -3.07 1.64 -20.13
N GLY A 60 -4.10 1.57 -19.29
CA GLY A 60 -5.13 0.52 -19.36
C GLY A 60 -4.78 -0.76 -18.60
N THR A 61 -3.73 -0.73 -17.76
CA THR A 61 -3.34 -1.86 -16.91
C THR A 61 -3.80 -1.67 -15.47
N ILE A 62 -3.74 -2.73 -14.66
CA ILE A 62 -4.11 -2.68 -13.23
C ILE A 62 -3.26 -1.68 -12.43
N VAL A 63 -2.06 -1.34 -12.91
CA VAL A 63 -1.11 -0.37 -12.29
C VAL A 63 -1.09 1.00 -12.97
N HIS A 64 -1.78 1.16 -14.09
CA HIS A 64 -1.90 2.44 -14.81
C HIS A 64 -3.27 2.48 -15.47
N ALA A 65 -4.30 2.52 -14.63
CA ALA A 65 -5.67 2.42 -15.03
C ALA A 65 -6.12 3.66 -15.81
N ARG A 66 -6.92 3.43 -16.85
CA ARG A 66 -7.56 4.48 -17.63
C ARG A 66 -9.02 4.62 -17.25
N HIS A 67 -9.49 5.87 -17.16
CA HIS A 67 -10.92 6.16 -17.03
C HIS A 67 -11.74 5.39 -18.09
N PRO A 68 -12.89 4.78 -17.75
CA PRO A 68 -13.64 4.89 -16.48
C PRO A 68 -13.38 3.78 -15.45
N ALA A 69 -12.22 3.11 -15.44
CA ALA A 69 -11.97 2.07 -14.44
C ALA A 69 -12.08 2.59 -12.99
N PRO A 70 -12.75 1.85 -12.09
CA PRO A 70 -12.87 2.24 -10.69
C PRO A 70 -11.56 1.98 -9.94
N VAL A 71 -11.19 2.94 -9.06
CA VAL A 71 -9.91 2.94 -8.31
C VAL A 71 -10.10 3.07 -6.78
N ALA A 72 -11.34 2.88 -6.29
CA ALA A 72 -11.68 3.08 -4.89
C ALA A 72 -10.88 2.16 -3.94
N ASN A 73 -10.56 0.94 -4.37
CA ASN A 73 -9.76 -0.04 -3.63
C ASN A 73 -8.36 -0.26 -4.23
N ARG A 74 -7.76 0.80 -4.78
CA ARG A 74 -6.39 0.76 -5.35
C ARG A 74 -5.33 0.24 -4.38
N ILE A 75 -5.58 0.37 -3.08
CA ILE A 75 -4.65 -0.01 -2.00
C ILE A 75 -4.28 -1.51 -2.08
N ALA A 76 -5.24 -2.36 -2.45
CA ALA A 76 -5.01 -3.80 -2.66
C ALA A 76 -3.92 -4.06 -3.71
N THR A 77 -3.98 -3.36 -4.84
CA THR A 77 -2.96 -3.47 -5.91
C THR A 77 -1.64 -2.87 -5.48
N THR A 78 -1.64 -1.71 -4.81
CA THR A 78 -0.39 -1.05 -4.42
C THR A 78 0.36 -1.82 -3.33
N HIS A 79 -0.33 -2.48 -2.40
CA HIS A 79 0.32 -3.39 -1.44
C HIS A 79 0.96 -4.59 -2.11
N ARG A 80 0.25 -5.21 -3.06
CA ARG A 80 0.78 -6.32 -3.84
C ARG A 80 2.00 -5.90 -4.64
N LEU A 81 1.96 -4.70 -5.23
CA LEU A 81 3.09 -4.11 -5.93
C LEU A 81 4.28 -3.87 -4.98
N ALA A 82 4.06 -3.25 -3.82
CA ALA A 82 5.10 -2.98 -2.83
C ALA A 82 5.79 -4.26 -2.35
N THR A 83 5.02 -5.28 -1.97
CA THR A 83 5.57 -6.58 -1.52
C THR A 83 6.33 -7.31 -2.63
N THR A 84 5.86 -7.22 -3.88
CA THR A 84 6.57 -7.76 -5.04
C THR A 84 7.91 -7.06 -5.27
N LEU A 85 7.93 -5.74 -5.16
CA LEU A 85 9.15 -4.93 -5.31
C LEU A 85 10.14 -5.18 -4.19
N LEU A 86 9.68 -5.30 -2.94
CA LEU A 86 10.54 -5.70 -1.82
C LEU A 86 11.19 -7.06 -2.10
N GLY A 87 10.41 -8.05 -2.55
CA GLY A 87 10.95 -9.34 -2.97
C GLY A 87 11.99 -9.25 -4.08
N ALA A 88 11.80 -8.36 -5.06
CA ALA A 88 12.78 -8.12 -6.12
C ALA A 88 14.06 -7.44 -5.58
N LEU A 89 13.92 -6.46 -4.68
CA LEU A 89 15.03 -5.75 -4.04
C LEU A 89 15.85 -6.64 -3.11
N HIS A 90 15.27 -7.73 -2.58
CA HIS A 90 15.97 -8.68 -1.71
C HIS A 90 17.24 -9.24 -2.36
N GLY A 91 17.23 -9.47 -3.68
CA GLY A 91 18.41 -9.94 -4.41
C GLY A 91 19.58 -8.95 -4.41
N ALA A 92 19.32 -7.66 -4.24
CA ALA A 92 20.34 -6.61 -4.21
C ALA A 92 20.74 -6.19 -2.78
N VAL A 93 19.80 -6.19 -1.84
CA VAL A 93 19.98 -5.68 -0.48
C VAL A 93 19.37 -6.61 0.59
N PRO A 94 19.79 -7.88 0.66
CA PRO A 94 19.09 -8.92 1.40
C PRO A 94 18.89 -8.59 2.89
N ASP A 95 19.88 -7.98 3.51
CA ASP A 95 19.87 -7.64 4.95
C ASP A 95 18.97 -6.43 5.30
N ARG A 96 18.38 -5.78 4.30
CA ARG A 96 17.51 -4.59 4.46
C ARG A 96 16.07 -4.81 4.02
N VAL A 97 15.74 -5.99 3.49
CA VAL A 97 14.38 -6.27 3.03
C VAL A 97 13.60 -7.05 4.08
N PRO A 98 12.47 -6.54 4.58
CA PRO A 98 11.61 -7.30 5.49
C PRO A 98 10.96 -8.48 4.77
N ALA A 99 10.53 -9.48 5.54
CA ALA A 99 9.63 -10.50 5.05
C ALA A 99 8.32 -9.85 4.55
N ALA A 100 7.66 -10.51 3.59
CA ALA A 100 6.36 -10.03 3.11
C ALA A 100 5.36 -9.95 4.28
N TYR A 101 4.69 -8.80 4.39
CA TYR A 101 3.57 -8.63 5.31
C TYR A 101 2.26 -9.11 4.65
N TYR A 102 1.15 -9.01 5.38
CA TYR A 102 -0.21 -9.46 5.04
C TYR A 102 -0.79 -9.00 3.68
N GLY A 103 -0.09 -8.13 2.93
CA GLY A 103 -0.26 -7.97 1.47
C GLY A 103 -1.52 -7.23 0.99
N THR A 104 -2.51 -7.00 1.86
CA THR A 104 -3.66 -6.10 1.64
C THR A 104 -4.38 -5.84 2.95
N SER A 105 -4.89 -4.62 3.17
CA SER A 105 -5.80 -4.34 4.27
C SER A 105 -7.16 -5.00 4.04
N TYR A 106 -7.70 -5.60 5.10
CA TYR A 106 -9.09 -6.07 5.13
C TYR A 106 -9.93 -4.97 5.75
N VAL A 107 -10.92 -4.50 5.00
CA VAL A 107 -11.80 -3.41 5.43
C VAL A 107 -13.19 -3.98 5.63
N CYS A 108 -13.70 -3.87 6.85
CA CYS A 108 -15.06 -4.21 7.22
C CYS A 108 -15.86 -2.93 7.41
N THR A 109 -16.95 -2.77 6.67
CA THR A 109 -17.80 -1.59 6.76
C THR A 109 -19.16 -1.99 7.30
N PHE A 110 -19.56 -1.37 8.40
CA PHE A 110 -20.84 -1.60 9.06
C PHE A 110 -21.66 -0.32 9.01
N GLN A 111 -22.86 -0.39 8.44
CA GLN A 111 -23.84 0.67 8.60
C GLN A 111 -24.69 0.35 9.82
N THR A 112 -24.83 1.32 10.71
CA THR A 112 -25.73 1.24 11.86
C THR A 112 -26.89 2.22 11.66
N ILE A 113 -28.03 1.89 12.27
CA ILE A 113 -29.21 2.75 12.35
C ILE A 113 -29.61 2.76 13.82
N ASP A 114 -29.72 3.94 14.42
CA ASP A 114 -30.15 4.06 15.82
C ASP A 114 -31.68 4.12 15.96
N GLU A 115 -32.16 4.25 17.20
CA GLU A 115 -33.60 4.32 17.50
C GLU A 115 -34.28 5.57 16.94
N ASP A 116 -33.52 6.65 16.67
CA ASP A 116 -33.99 7.93 16.13
C ASP A 116 -33.80 8.03 14.60
N ASP A 117 -33.64 6.89 13.91
CA ASP A 117 -33.41 6.76 12.46
C ASP A 117 -32.09 7.39 11.93
N ARG A 118 -31.17 7.81 12.80
CA ARG A 118 -29.86 8.31 12.39
C ARG A 118 -29.00 7.15 11.90
N ARG A 119 -28.30 7.40 10.80
CA ARG A 119 -27.41 6.43 10.17
C ARG A 119 -25.96 6.79 10.41
N SER A 120 -25.17 5.82 10.83
CA SER A 120 -23.73 5.96 10.97
C SER A 120 -23.00 4.84 10.24
N VAL A 121 -21.74 5.06 9.89
CA VAL A 121 -20.89 4.07 9.23
C VAL A 121 -19.63 3.88 10.05
N LEU A 122 -19.40 2.66 10.50
CA LEU A 122 -18.14 2.22 11.08
C LEU A 122 -17.31 1.56 9.98
N VAL A 123 -16.05 2.00 9.85
CA VAL A 123 -15.05 1.39 8.97
C VAL A 123 -13.94 0.82 9.84
N GLU A 124 -13.90 -0.50 9.94
CA GLU A 124 -12.85 -1.21 10.65
C GLU A 124 -11.79 -1.71 9.66
N ILE A 125 -10.52 -1.61 10.02
CA ILE A 125 -9.40 -2.01 9.18
C ILE A 125 -8.54 -3.01 9.94
N GLU A 126 -8.59 -4.27 9.52
CA GLU A 126 -7.70 -5.28 10.05
C GLU A 126 -6.35 -5.22 9.32
N VAL A 127 -5.28 -5.17 10.12
CA VAL A 127 -3.89 -5.10 9.67
C VAL A 127 -3.08 -6.25 10.28
N GLY A 128 -1.99 -6.63 9.61
CA GLY A 128 -1.10 -7.69 10.05
C GLY A 128 0.38 -7.28 10.11
N GLY A 129 1.18 -8.08 10.82
CA GLY A 129 2.61 -7.87 10.95
C GLY A 129 3.42 -8.29 9.71
N GLY A 130 4.73 -8.04 9.79
CA GLY A 130 5.75 -8.54 8.86
C GLY A 130 7.10 -8.65 9.58
N GLY A 131 7.84 -9.74 9.32
CA GLY A 131 9.14 -9.99 9.95
C GLY A 131 10.27 -9.12 9.40
N HIS A 132 11.28 -8.84 10.21
CA HIS A 132 12.52 -8.16 9.82
C HIS A 132 13.65 -9.19 9.64
N PRO A 133 14.70 -8.93 8.82
CA PRO A 133 15.86 -9.83 8.73
C PRO A 133 16.51 -10.21 10.07
N ALA A 134 16.35 -9.36 11.08
CA ALA A 134 16.97 -9.52 12.39
C ALA A 134 16.03 -10.07 13.48
N GLN A 135 14.70 -10.04 13.28
CA GLN A 135 13.73 -10.38 14.33
C GLN A 135 12.32 -10.59 13.77
N ASP A 136 11.49 -11.26 14.55
CA ASP A 136 10.07 -11.45 14.24
C ASP A 136 9.30 -10.12 14.15
N GLY A 137 8.20 -10.17 13.39
CA GLY A 137 7.30 -9.04 13.22
C GLY A 137 6.42 -8.81 14.44
N LEU A 138 6.00 -7.57 14.65
CA LEU A 138 5.04 -7.22 15.70
C LEU A 138 3.64 -7.78 15.37
N ASN A 139 2.97 -8.32 16.38
CA ASN A 139 1.58 -8.76 16.28
C ASN A 139 0.64 -7.55 16.21
N GLY A 140 -0.39 -7.61 15.35
CA GLY A 140 -1.42 -6.56 15.24
C GLY A 140 -0.89 -5.18 14.85
N TYR A 141 0.27 -5.12 14.18
CA TYR A 141 0.91 -3.86 13.81
C TYR A 141 0.64 -3.49 12.35
N SER A 142 0.35 -2.22 12.10
CA SER A 142 0.17 -1.65 10.77
C SER A 142 1.50 -1.63 9.99
N SER A 143 1.73 -2.64 9.15
CA SER A 143 2.93 -2.75 8.30
C SER A 143 2.65 -2.39 6.84
N GLY A 144 3.55 -1.66 6.18
CA GLY A 144 3.41 -1.34 4.75
C GLY A 144 3.07 0.13 4.48
N MET A 145 2.23 0.35 3.45
CA MET A 145 1.86 1.66 2.93
C MET A 145 0.64 2.30 3.64
N HIS A 146 0.59 2.28 4.97
CA HIS A 146 -0.44 2.95 5.77
C HIS A 146 0.02 3.16 7.21
N ASN A 147 -0.67 4.04 7.91
CA ASN A 147 -0.44 4.34 9.32
C ASN A 147 -1.79 4.22 10.06
N ASN A 148 -2.24 2.98 10.26
CA ASN A 148 -3.54 2.71 10.88
C ASN A 148 -3.37 2.49 12.38
N ALA A 149 -4.35 2.92 13.15
CA ALA A 149 -4.47 2.66 14.57
C ALA A 149 -5.80 1.95 14.84
N ASN A 150 -5.81 1.07 15.85
CA ASN A 150 -7.03 0.37 16.25
C ASN A 150 -8.05 1.35 16.82
N ILE A 151 -9.32 1.14 16.49
CA ILE A 151 -10.43 1.84 17.14
C ILE A 151 -10.64 1.17 18.51
N PRO A 152 -10.52 1.90 19.64
CA PRO A 152 -10.83 1.32 20.94
C PRO A 152 -12.28 0.85 20.99
N VAL A 153 -12.53 -0.29 21.61
CA VAL A 153 -13.88 -0.85 21.74
C VAL A 153 -14.86 0.17 22.35
N ASP A 154 -14.41 0.94 23.34
CA ASP A 154 -15.21 1.96 24.01
C ASP A 154 -15.44 3.22 23.17
N GLY A 155 -14.58 3.50 22.18
CA GLY A 155 -14.71 4.64 21.27
C GLY A 155 -15.63 4.37 20.07
N SER A 156 -16.01 3.12 19.83
CA SER A 156 -16.86 2.73 18.69
C SER A 156 -18.33 3.16 18.80
N ARG A 157 -18.76 3.61 19.99
CA ARG A 157 -20.14 4.09 20.25
C ARG A 157 -20.33 5.58 20.05
N ASP A 158 -19.27 6.38 20.23
CA ASP A 158 -19.33 7.84 20.30
C ASP A 158 -18.59 8.54 19.15
N ALA A 159 -18.26 7.80 18.09
CA ALA A 159 -17.57 8.35 16.92
C ALA A 159 -18.53 9.16 16.04
N ASP A 160 -18.90 10.35 16.51
CA ASP A 160 -19.29 11.45 15.65
C ASP A 160 -18.03 11.95 14.92
N PHE A 161 -17.83 11.49 13.67
CA PHE A 161 -16.91 12.09 12.70
C PHE A 161 -17.67 12.97 11.72
#